data_AF-A0A1C5I6F2-F1
#
_entry.id   AF-A0A1C5I6F2-F1
#
_cell.length_a   1.000
_cell.length_b   1.000
_cell.length_c   1.000
_cell.angle_alpha   90.00
_cell.angle_beta   90.00
_cell.angle_gamma   90.00
#
_symmetry.space_group_name_H-M   'P 1'
#
loop_
_entity.id
_entity.type
_entity.pdbx_description
1 polymer ?
#
loop_
_entity_poly.entity_id
_entity_poly.type
_entity_poly.pdbx_seq_one_letter_code
_entity_poly.pdbx_strand_id
1 'polypeptide(L)'
;MAVCPRRTPSSLLVGLLAVTLAGALTPTTVAAAPRAPTTTDLSRPALDRTALDRVALDRSALDRAGPWAAGERWSVDLAVGGGDDVNVRTGAGLLRLADTRPTRRTRPAALAAPVAEGALLAPARTLAGPANRIHADLTAETPPGTTAQVQVRGARATGWTEWREAGGAPVVFDRPVTRVQTRVLLTTRDPKAAASVRAVRLTADTATVAAPAPAAVRSYRVFATREGEVGGVTANGRTIRPRDHFVALPSRRGLSPLDSGDYTVRVCTTSGSRCEYAPVWDVGPWNTRDDYWNPASVRENWKDLPQGRPEAQAAYQYGYNGGRDQFGRTVLNPAGIDLADGTFWDGLLLTDNAWVDVTYLWTGSGPRGVVGSGPLNIRTGPGTSYPTRGLAATHADVPIQCYVKGQTVAGTYRTTNRWNRLAGGQYVSHAYVSAVYGGTVSPC
;
A
#
# COMPACT_ATOMS: atom_id res chain seq x y z
N MET A 1 21.20 -55.21 26.38
CA MET A 1 22.63 -54.83 26.40
C MET A 1 22.80 -53.82 25.28
N ALA A 2 23.17 -52.55 25.44
CA ALA A 2 24.09 -51.92 26.39
C ALA A 2 23.49 -50.68 27.06
N VAL A 3 24.22 -50.23 28.08
CA VAL A 3 23.80 -49.37 29.19
C VAL A 3 24.14 -47.89 28.91
N CYS A 4 23.27 -47.03 29.43
CA CYS A 4 23.31 -45.58 29.74
C CYS A 4 24.71 -44.95 30.07
N PRO A 5 24.87 -43.60 30.08
CA PRO A 5 24.16 -42.79 31.08
C PRO A 5 23.64 -41.40 30.67
N ARG A 6 22.54 -41.09 31.36
CA ARG A 6 21.89 -39.79 31.59
C ARG A 6 22.86 -38.80 32.26
N ARG A 7 22.79 -37.53 31.88
CA ARG A 7 23.34 -36.41 32.67
C ARG A 7 22.22 -35.72 33.44
N THR A 8 22.42 -35.58 34.74
CA THR A 8 21.64 -34.77 35.69
C THR A 8 22.11 -33.30 35.69
N PRO A 9 21.32 -32.36 36.22
CA PRO A 9 21.60 -30.93 36.17
C PRO A 9 22.43 -30.46 37.38
N SER A 10 23.32 -29.49 37.16
CA SER A 10 24.02 -28.78 38.24
C SER A 10 23.31 -27.47 38.56
N SER A 11 22.99 -27.29 39.83
CA SER A 11 22.53 -26.05 40.44
C SER A 11 23.70 -25.14 40.84
N LEU A 12 23.36 -23.87 41.08
CA LEU A 12 24.10 -22.83 41.83
C LEU A 12 25.21 -22.06 41.08
N LEU A 13 24.93 -20.80 40.75
CA LEU A 13 25.51 -19.67 41.49
C LEU A 13 24.66 -18.42 41.33
N VAL A 14 24.23 -17.87 42.48
CA VAL A 14 23.55 -16.60 42.65
C VAL A 14 24.61 -15.49 42.67
N GLY A 15 24.43 -14.46 41.84
CA GLY A 15 25.23 -13.24 41.85
C GLY A 15 24.31 -12.03 41.88
N LEU A 16 24.07 -11.50 43.08
CA LEU A 16 23.44 -10.19 43.32
C LEU A 16 24.33 -9.09 42.72
N LEU A 17 23.77 -8.20 41.92
CA LEU A 17 24.30 -6.84 41.76
C LEU A 17 23.17 -5.84 42.03
N ALA A 18 23.18 -5.30 43.25
CA ALA A 18 22.40 -4.14 43.63
C ALA A 18 23.15 -2.88 43.17
N VAL A 19 22.52 -2.05 42.34
CA VAL A 19 22.98 -0.68 42.09
C VAL A 19 22.03 0.26 42.81
N THR A 20 22.52 0.78 43.93
CA THR A 20 21.96 1.92 44.66
C THR A 20 22.28 3.20 43.89
N LEU A 21 21.27 3.98 43.50
CA LEU A 21 21.45 5.38 43.14
C LEU A 21 20.64 6.22 44.12
N ALA A 22 21.36 6.95 44.99
CA ALA A 22 20.81 7.93 45.90
C ALA A 22 21.33 9.32 45.51
N GLY A 23 20.41 10.30 45.50
CA GLY A 23 20.67 11.69 45.83
C GLY A 23 20.96 12.66 44.69
N ALA A 24 19.98 13.51 44.37
CA ALA A 24 20.08 14.95 44.58
C ALA A 24 18.74 15.65 44.27
N LEU A 25 18.10 16.18 45.32
CA LEU A 25 17.01 17.13 45.28
C LEU A 25 17.60 18.56 45.26
N THR A 26 17.16 19.40 44.34
CA THR A 26 17.15 20.86 44.52
C THR A 26 15.88 21.46 43.91
N PRO A 27 15.18 22.39 44.59
CA PRO A 27 13.89 22.94 44.16
C PRO A 27 14.06 24.27 43.43
N THR A 28 13.20 24.58 42.44
CA THR A 28 12.90 25.97 42.09
C THR A 28 11.52 26.13 41.44
N THR A 29 10.65 26.80 42.20
CA THR A 29 9.74 27.91 41.81
C THR A 29 8.68 27.68 40.74
N VAL A 30 7.44 27.61 41.24
CA VAL A 30 6.18 27.89 40.54
C VAL A 30 6.15 29.36 40.11
N ALA A 31 5.99 29.63 38.81
CA ALA A 31 5.67 30.96 38.30
C ALA A 31 4.19 31.02 37.89
N ALA A 32 3.46 31.94 38.52
CA ALA A 32 2.05 32.20 38.34
C ALA A 32 1.75 32.92 37.01
N ALA A 33 0.57 32.63 36.46
CA ALA A 33 0.01 33.26 35.27
C ALA A 33 -0.29 34.76 35.50
N PRO A 34 -0.03 35.66 34.54
CA PRO A 34 -0.44 37.05 34.67
C PRO A 34 -1.92 37.24 34.32
N ARG A 35 -2.59 37.98 35.21
CA ARG A 35 -3.95 38.52 35.07
C ARG A 35 -4.04 39.55 33.95
N ALA A 36 -5.19 39.60 33.30
CA ALA A 36 -5.61 40.65 32.38
C ALA A 36 -5.70 42.03 33.05
N PRO A 37 -5.27 43.12 32.39
CA PRO A 37 -5.57 44.46 32.83
C PRO A 37 -6.94 44.94 32.33
N THR A 38 -7.62 45.58 33.26
CA THR A 38 -8.90 46.30 33.17
C THR A 38 -8.82 47.59 32.37
N THR A 39 -10.01 47.98 31.91
CA THR A 39 -10.44 49.21 31.24
C THR A 39 -10.06 50.54 31.92
N THR A 40 -9.53 51.47 31.13
CA THR A 40 -9.66 52.95 31.13
C THR A 40 -8.85 53.40 29.89
N ASP A 41 -9.27 54.26 28.98
CA ASP A 41 -9.77 55.62 29.17
C ASP A 41 -10.34 56.13 27.82
N LEU A 42 -11.38 56.95 27.90
CA LEU A 42 -12.05 57.59 26.77
C LEU A 42 -11.30 58.87 26.41
N SER A 43 -10.85 58.99 25.17
CA SER A 43 -10.47 60.28 24.59
C SER A 43 -10.70 60.27 23.09
N ARG A 44 -11.74 60.99 22.66
CA ARG A 44 -12.06 61.30 21.25
C ARG A 44 -11.14 62.42 20.77
N PRO A 45 -10.62 62.33 19.54
CA PRO A 45 -10.43 63.52 18.72
C PRO A 45 -11.37 63.52 17.52
N ALA A 46 -11.53 64.71 16.96
CA ALA A 46 -12.59 65.15 16.07
C ALA A 46 -12.67 64.40 14.73
N LEU A 47 -13.92 64.24 14.26
CA LEU A 47 -14.25 63.81 12.91
C LEU A 47 -13.90 64.92 11.92
N ASP A 48 -12.86 64.72 11.12
CA ASP A 48 -12.65 65.48 9.88
C ASP A 48 -13.60 64.94 8.80
N ARG A 49 -14.42 65.83 8.22
CA ARG A 49 -15.58 65.51 7.38
C ARG A 49 -15.19 65.45 5.89
N THR A 50 -14.16 64.68 5.53
CA THR A 50 -13.66 64.63 4.14
C THR A 50 -13.28 63.23 3.63
N ALA A 51 -14.02 62.19 4.01
CA ALA A 51 -13.80 60.83 3.48
C ALA A 51 -15.10 60.05 3.16
N LEU A 52 -16.19 60.74 2.80
CA LEU A 52 -17.46 60.07 2.41
C LEU A 52 -17.65 59.85 0.90
N ASP A 53 -16.64 60.11 0.06
CA ASP A 53 -16.72 59.91 -1.41
C ASP A 53 -15.84 58.77 -1.95
N ARG A 54 -15.48 57.77 -1.13
CA ARG A 54 -14.75 56.57 -1.60
C ARG A 54 -15.36 55.22 -1.21
N VAL A 55 -16.66 55.16 -0.89
CA VAL A 55 -17.36 53.89 -0.58
C VAL A 55 -18.27 53.43 -1.73
N ALA A 56 -18.02 53.86 -2.97
CA ALA A 56 -18.79 53.45 -4.15
C ALA A 56 -18.07 52.47 -5.09
N LEU A 57 -16.90 51.94 -4.71
CA LEU A 57 -16.17 50.92 -5.48
C LEU A 57 -15.61 49.82 -4.57
N ASP A 58 -16.46 49.15 -3.79
CA ASP A 58 -16.12 47.80 -3.31
C ASP A 58 -17.35 46.91 -3.06
N ARG A 59 -18.36 46.99 -3.94
CA ARG A 59 -19.39 45.95 -4.06
C ARG A 59 -19.15 45.02 -5.26
N SER A 60 -17.95 45.09 -5.84
CA SER A 60 -17.55 44.31 -7.02
C SER A 60 -16.38 43.34 -6.75
N ALA A 61 -15.87 43.28 -5.52
CA ALA A 61 -14.87 42.29 -5.11
C ALA A 61 -15.48 41.07 -4.39
N LEU A 62 -16.77 41.11 -4.02
CA LEU A 62 -17.50 39.97 -3.45
C LEU A 62 -18.13 39.04 -4.50
N ASP A 63 -18.12 39.40 -5.78
CA ASP A 63 -18.64 38.59 -6.90
C ASP A 63 -17.55 38.06 -7.85
N ARG A 64 -16.31 37.94 -7.36
CA ARG A 64 -15.24 37.18 -8.03
C ARG A 64 -14.78 35.96 -7.23
N ALA A 65 -15.73 35.28 -6.57
CA ALA A 65 -15.61 33.84 -6.43
C ALA A 65 -15.93 33.23 -7.81
N GLY A 66 -14.90 32.89 -8.58
CA GLY A 66 -15.07 32.05 -9.78
C GLY A 66 -15.80 30.74 -9.42
N PRO A 67 -16.37 30.01 -10.39
CA PRO A 67 -17.25 28.87 -10.15
C PRO A 67 -16.48 27.64 -9.64
N TRP A 68 -15.92 27.70 -8.43
CA TRP A 68 -15.14 26.63 -7.80
C TRP A 68 -15.66 26.40 -6.38
N ALA A 69 -16.88 25.88 -6.27
CA ALA A 69 -17.34 25.18 -5.06
C ALA A 69 -18.47 24.16 -5.36
N ALA A 70 -18.54 23.63 -6.57
CA ALA A 70 -19.22 22.37 -6.85
C ALA A 70 -18.14 21.39 -7.30
N GLY A 71 -17.85 20.36 -6.48
CA GLY A 71 -16.86 19.34 -6.83
C GLY A 71 -17.12 18.74 -8.22
N GLU A 72 -16.05 18.31 -8.90
CA GLU A 72 -16.18 17.62 -10.19
C GLU A 72 -16.93 16.31 -9.98
N ARG A 73 -18.01 16.07 -10.76
CA ARG A 73 -18.83 14.86 -10.65
C ARG A 73 -18.77 14.03 -11.91
N TRP A 74 -18.75 12.71 -11.77
CA TRP A 74 -18.85 11.78 -12.89
C TRP A 74 -19.44 10.44 -12.50
N SER A 75 -19.96 9.74 -13.51
CA SER A 75 -20.33 8.33 -13.40
C SER A 75 -19.14 7.46 -13.78
N VAL A 76 -18.87 6.43 -12.99
CA VAL A 76 -17.87 5.41 -13.31
C VAL A 76 -18.46 4.48 -14.37
N ASP A 77 -17.66 4.18 -15.39
CA ASP A 77 -18.03 3.17 -16.39
C ASP A 77 -17.98 1.78 -15.74
N LEU A 78 -19.10 1.06 -15.82
CA LEU A 78 -19.25 -0.29 -15.29
C LEU A 78 -19.17 -1.37 -16.38
N ALA A 79 -18.76 -1.01 -17.59
CA ALA A 79 -18.49 -1.97 -18.65
C ALA A 79 -17.30 -2.86 -18.28
N VAL A 80 -17.48 -4.17 -18.42
CA VAL A 80 -16.41 -5.15 -18.23
C VAL A 80 -15.65 -5.29 -19.55
N GLY A 81 -14.36 -4.93 -19.54
CA GLY A 81 -13.49 -4.94 -20.72
C GLY A 81 -12.55 -6.14 -20.78
N GLY A 82 -12.41 -6.90 -19.69
CA GLY A 82 -11.38 -7.93 -19.53
C GLY A 82 -10.07 -7.34 -18.99
N GLY A 83 -9.01 -8.15 -18.93
CA GLY A 83 -7.74 -7.75 -18.32
C GLY A 83 -7.82 -7.77 -16.79
N ASP A 84 -7.82 -6.59 -16.17
CA ASP A 84 -7.90 -6.39 -14.70
C ASP A 84 -9.25 -6.77 -14.09
N ASP A 85 -10.28 -6.95 -14.91
CA ASP A 85 -11.60 -7.36 -14.45
C ASP A 85 -11.60 -8.84 -14.08
N VAL A 86 -11.93 -9.11 -12.82
CA VAL A 86 -11.87 -10.43 -12.20
C VAL A 86 -13.25 -10.90 -11.83
N ASN A 87 -13.70 -12.03 -12.41
CA ASN A 87 -14.95 -12.71 -12.05
C ASN A 87 -16.19 -11.78 -12.01
N VAL A 88 -16.24 -10.80 -12.91
CA VAL A 88 -17.37 -9.89 -13.06
C VAL A 88 -17.90 -9.93 -14.48
N ARG A 89 -19.17 -9.59 -14.63
CA ARG A 89 -19.84 -9.41 -15.93
C ARG A 89 -20.83 -8.26 -15.83
N THR A 90 -21.09 -7.63 -16.96
CA THR A 90 -22.13 -6.61 -17.08
C THR A 90 -23.21 -7.10 -18.05
N GLY A 91 -24.47 -7.01 -17.62
CA GLY A 91 -25.63 -7.39 -18.42
C GLY A 91 -26.89 -6.66 -17.95
N ALA A 92 -27.75 -6.24 -18.88
CA ALA A 92 -28.92 -5.41 -18.61
C ALA A 92 -28.61 -4.15 -17.78
N GLY A 93 -27.43 -3.55 -17.97
CA GLY A 93 -26.99 -2.36 -17.25
C GLY A 93 -26.57 -2.61 -15.79
N LEU A 94 -26.36 -3.86 -15.38
CA LEU A 94 -25.95 -4.23 -14.02
C LEU A 94 -24.61 -4.96 -14.04
N LEU A 95 -23.68 -4.51 -13.20
CA LEU A 95 -22.46 -5.23 -12.87
C LEU A 95 -22.77 -6.30 -11.81
N ARG A 96 -22.36 -7.54 -12.06
CA ARG A 96 -22.57 -8.70 -11.18
C ARG A 96 -21.36 -9.62 -11.21
N LEU A 97 -21.29 -10.57 -10.27
CA LEU A 97 -20.35 -11.68 -10.38
C LEU A 97 -20.64 -12.51 -11.64
N ALA A 98 -19.58 -12.92 -12.34
CA ALA A 98 -19.67 -13.84 -13.47
C ALA A 98 -19.96 -15.27 -13.00
N ASP A 99 -19.25 -15.73 -11.97
CA ASP A 99 -19.52 -16.96 -11.24
C ASP A 99 -19.70 -16.65 -9.75
N THR A 100 -20.84 -17.07 -9.20
CA THR A 100 -21.18 -16.94 -7.77
C THR A 100 -20.70 -18.15 -6.97
N ARG A 101 -20.19 -19.19 -7.65
CA ARG A 101 -19.61 -20.34 -6.98
C ARG A 101 -18.18 -20.02 -6.60
N PRO A 102 -17.80 -20.32 -5.35
CA PRO A 102 -16.43 -20.13 -4.94
C PRO A 102 -15.49 -21.06 -5.71
N THR A 103 -14.47 -20.49 -6.33
CA THR A 103 -13.42 -21.23 -7.04
C THR A 103 -12.25 -21.52 -6.10
N ARG A 104 -11.25 -22.31 -6.53
CA ARG A 104 -9.99 -22.51 -5.76
C ARG A 104 -9.24 -21.20 -5.48
N ARG A 105 -9.54 -20.13 -6.25
CA ARG A 105 -9.02 -18.76 -6.14
C ARG A 105 -9.83 -17.89 -5.18
N THR A 106 -11.16 -17.94 -5.29
CA THR A 106 -12.05 -17.21 -4.35
C THR A 106 -12.29 -17.99 -3.07
N ARG A 107 -11.76 -19.21 -2.99
CA ARG A 107 -11.16 -19.75 -1.78
C ARG A 107 -9.73 -19.22 -1.72
N PRO A 108 -9.47 -18.01 -1.21
CA PRO A 108 -8.22 -17.86 -0.50
C PRO A 108 -8.00 -19.12 0.33
N ALA A 109 -6.75 -19.48 0.59
CA ALA A 109 -6.45 -20.26 1.78
C ALA A 109 -6.79 -19.43 3.05
N ALA A 110 -7.91 -18.66 3.06
CA ALA A 110 -8.47 -17.66 3.96
C ALA A 110 -9.98 -17.85 4.30
N LEU A 111 -10.81 -18.68 3.66
CA LEU A 111 -12.26 -18.70 3.97
C LEU A 111 -12.81 -19.96 4.66
N ALA A 112 -13.52 -19.81 5.80
CA ALA A 112 -14.17 -20.90 6.54
C ALA A 112 -15.43 -21.42 5.81
N ALA A 113 -16.11 -20.53 5.08
CA ALA A 113 -17.20 -20.82 4.17
C ALA A 113 -16.86 -20.21 2.81
N PRO A 114 -17.04 -20.93 1.72
CA PRO A 114 -16.49 -20.56 0.44
C PRO A 114 -17.20 -19.28 -0.07
N VAL A 115 -16.45 -18.23 -0.41
CA VAL A 115 -16.96 -16.94 -0.93
C VAL A 115 -16.60 -16.83 -2.39
N ALA A 116 -17.49 -16.34 -3.24
CA ALA A 116 -17.13 -15.89 -4.57
C ALA A 116 -16.87 -14.39 -4.51
N GLU A 117 -15.74 -13.97 -5.06
CA GLU A 117 -15.33 -12.58 -5.12
C GLU A 117 -15.11 -12.18 -6.58
N GLY A 118 -15.31 -10.90 -6.87
CA GLY A 118 -15.02 -10.31 -8.16
C GLY A 118 -14.67 -8.83 -8.04
N ALA A 119 -13.92 -8.32 -8.99
CA ALA A 119 -13.46 -6.95 -9.05
C ALA A 119 -13.61 -6.40 -10.47
N LEU A 120 -14.22 -5.23 -10.60
CA LEU A 120 -14.12 -4.40 -11.79
C LEU A 120 -13.06 -3.31 -11.52
N LEU A 121 -12.14 -3.10 -12.45
CA LEU A 121 -11.21 -1.97 -12.39
C LEU A 121 -11.55 -0.95 -13.48
N ALA A 122 -12.08 0.20 -13.08
CA ALA A 122 -12.39 1.26 -14.02
C ALA A 122 -11.11 1.97 -14.52
N PRO A 123 -11.12 2.53 -15.74
CA PRO A 123 -10.05 3.40 -16.22
C PRO A 123 -9.80 4.57 -15.27
N ALA A 124 -8.54 4.97 -15.12
CA ALA A 124 -8.19 6.13 -14.30
C ALA A 124 -8.64 7.44 -14.98
N ARG A 125 -9.48 8.20 -14.28
CA ARG A 125 -9.99 9.50 -14.74
C ARG A 125 -9.01 10.62 -14.39
N THR A 126 -8.69 11.47 -15.36
CA THR A 126 -8.00 12.74 -15.12
C THR A 126 -9.01 13.78 -14.65
N LEU A 127 -8.70 14.45 -13.54
CA LEU A 127 -9.54 15.50 -12.98
C LEU A 127 -9.30 16.84 -13.69
N ALA A 128 -10.33 17.68 -13.76
CA ALA A 128 -10.25 19.04 -14.29
C ALA A 128 -9.33 19.95 -13.44
N GLY A 129 -9.22 19.65 -12.15
CA GLY A 129 -8.30 20.29 -11.22
C GLY A 129 -7.87 19.33 -10.10
N PRO A 130 -6.72 19.59 -9.43
CA PRO A 130 -6.30 18.76 -8.32
C PRO A 130 -7.33 18.74 -7.19
N ALA A 131 -7.64 17.55 -6.68
CA ALA A 131 -8.58 17.33 -5.59
C ALA A 131 -7.95 16.43 -4.53
N ASN A 132 -8.43 16.47 -3.28
CA ASN A 132 -7.94 15.58 -2.23
C ASN A 132 -9.05 14.90 -1.44
N ARG A 133 -10.32 15.14 -1.76
CA ARG A 133 -11.43 14.43 -1.14
C ARG A 133 -12.35 13.85 -2.22
N ILE A 134 -12.65 12.57 -2.09
CA ILE A 134 -13.49 11.80 -3.02
C ILE A 134 -14.69 11.24 -2.27
N HIS A 135 -15.88 11.57 -2.73
CA HIS A 135 -17.14 10.97 -2.29
C HIS A 135 -17.58 9.92 -3.30
N ALA A 136 -18.16 8.83 -2.82
CA ALA A 136 -18.69 7.77 -3.68
C ALA A 136 -20.14 7.43 -3.31
N ASP A 137 -21.02 7.61 -4.28
CA ASP A 137 -22.42 7.20 -4.21
C ASP A 137 -22.58 5.89 -4.99
N LEU A 138 -22.85 4.80 -4.26
CA LEU A 138 -23.05 3.46 -4.82
C LEU A 138 -24.55 3.14 -4.88
N THR A 139 -25.07 2.88 -6.08
CA THR A 139 -26.42 2.33 -6.29
C THR A 139 -26.31 0.84 -6.54
N ALA A 140 -26.63 0.04 -5.52
CA ALA A 140 -26.52 -1.42 -5.58
C ALA A 140 -27.66 -2.13 -4.83
N GLU A 141 -28.01 -3.32 -5.28
CA GLU A 141 -28.84 -4.28 -4.54
C GLU A 141 -27.93 -5.34 -3.92
N THR A 142 -28.01 -5.51 -2.61
CA THR A 142 -27.16 -6.44 -1.84
C THR A 142 -28.03 -7.35 -0.99
N PRO A 143 -28.49 -8.50 -1.52
CA PRO A 143 -29.18 -9.50 -0.73
C PRO A 143 -28.33 -9.98 0.47
N PRO A 144 -28.94 -10.53 1.54
CA PRO A 144 -28.20 -11.07 2.68
C PRO A 144 -27.08 -12.03 2.24
N GLY A 145 -25.91 -11.89 2.85
CA GLY A 145 -24.73 -12.70 2.51
C GLY A 145 -23.94 -12.22 1.28
N THR A 146 -24.30 -11.08 0.69
CA THR A 146 -23.57 -10.44 -0.42
C THR A 146 -23.03 -9.07 -0.02
N THR A 147 -22.00 -8.59 -0.71
CA THR A 147 -21.48 -7.22 -0.54
C THR A 147 -21.16 -6.58 -1.89
N ALA A 148 -21.34 -5.27 -1.98
CA ALA A 148 -20.78 -4.42 -3.03
C ALA A 148 -20.02 -3.26 -2.38
N GLN A 149 -18.77 -3.05 -2.79
CA GLN A 149 -17.89 -2.03 -2.21
C GLN A 149 -17.21 -1.25 -3.32
N VAL A 150 -17.06 0.06 -3.11
CA VAL A 150 -16.27 0.93 -3.99
C VAL A 150 -14.97 1.26 -3.28
N GLN A 151 -13.87 1.17 -4.02
CA GLN A 151 -12.56 1.62 -3.58
C GLN A 151 -12.00 2.62 -4.57
N VAL A 152 -11.28 3.62 -4.06
CA VAL A 152 -10.62 4.64 -4.88
C VAL A 152 -9.15 4.76 -4.51
N ARG A 153 -8.33 5.13 -5.50
CA ARG A 153 -6.95 5.59 -5.30
C ARG A 153 -6.69 6.82 -6.15
N GLY A 154 -5.73 7.64 -5.73
CA GLY A 154 -5.36 8.86 -6.44
C GLY A 154 -3.91 8.85 -6.93
N ALA A 155 -3.67 9.41 -8.11
CA ALA A 155 -2.34 9.55 -8.69
C ALA A 155 -1.66 10.85 -8.24
N ARG A 156 -0.36 10.73 -7.93
CA ARG A 156 0.56 11.84 -7.64
C ARG A 156 1.79 11.72 -8.52
N ALA A 157 2.61 12.77 -8.54
CA ALA A 157 3.92 12.73 -9.20
C ALA A 157 4.81 11.60 -8.68
N THR A 158 4.65 11.22 -7.41
CA THR A 158 5.39 10.15 -6.72
C THR A 158 4.70 8.79 -6.80
N GLY A 159 3.70 8.61 -7.66
CA GLY A 159 2.96 7.34 -7.81
C GLY A 159 1.55 7.38 -7.21
N TRP A 160 0.95 6.20 -7.08
CA TRP A 160 -0.41 6.02 -6.58
C TRP A 160 -0.47 6.00 -5.05
N THR A 161 -1.54 6.56 -4.49
CA THR A 161 -1.93 6.25 -3.11
C THR A 161 -2.35 4.79 -2.99
N GLU A 162 -2.42 4.26 -1.78
CA GLU A 162 -3.12 2.99 -1.53
C GLU A 162 -4.60 3.08 -1.93
N TRP A 163 -5.19 1.93 -2.26
CA TRP A 163 -6.64 1.80 -2.40
C TRP A 163 -7.33 2.07 -1.06
N ARG A 164 -8.44 2.81 -1.10
CA ARG A 164 -9.24 3.17 0.08
C ARG A 164 -10.71 2.87 -0.19
N GLU A 165 -11.39 2.22 0.75
CA GLU A 165 -12.85 2.07 0.68
C GLU A 165 -13.52 3.44 0.67
N ALA A 166 -14.39 3.65 -0.31
CA ALA A 166 -15.20 4.84 -0.50
C ALA A 166 -16.67 4.40 -0.45
N GLY A 167 -17.31 4.61 0.68
CA GLY A 167 -18.68 4.19 0.94
C GLY A 167 -19.04 4.51 2.38
N GLY A 168 -20.12 5.27 2.58
CA GLY A 168 -20.50 5.81 3.90
C GLY A 168 -19.76 7.10 4.28
N ALA A 169 -18.43 7.16 4.09
CA ALA A 169 -17.62 8.36 4.33
C ALA A 169 -16.70 8.70 3.15
N PRO A 170 -16.37 9.99 2.93
CA PRO A 170 -15.44 10.39 1.89
C PRO A 170 -14.02 9.93 2.17
N VAL A 171 -13.30 9.57 1.12
CA VAL A 171 -11.85 9.34 1.17
C VAL A 171 -11.14 10.68 1.10
N VAL A 172 -10.36 11.00 2.13
CA VAL A 172 -9.51 12.19 2.16
C VAL A 172 -8.04 11.78 2.03
N PHE A 173 -7.42 12.24 0.96
CA PHE A 173 -6.00 12.12 0.70
C PHE A 173 -5.22 13.25 1.39
N ASP A 174 -4.05 12.93 1.93
CA ASP A 174 -3.15 13.86 2.62
C ASP A 174 -2.51 14.92 1.69
N ARG A 175 -2.61 14.72 0.37
CA ARG A 175 -2.17 15.64 -0.68
C ARG A 175 -3.11 15.57 -1.87
N PRO A 176 -3.26 16.66 -2.65
CA PRO A 176 -4.00 16.65 -3.90
C PRO A 176 -3.52 15.60 -4.88
N VAL A 177 -4.46 15.04 -5.64
CA VAL A 177 -4.27 14.05 -6.69
C VAL A 177 -4.82 14.60 -8.00
N THR A 178 -4.25 14.18 -9.12
CA THR A 178 -4.63 14.67 -10.46
C THR A 178 -5.41 13.64 -11.27
N ARG A 179 -5.34 12.37 -10.87
CA ARG A 179 -6.15 11.30 -11.44
C ARG A 179 -6.75 10.46 -10.32
N VAL A 180 -7.93 9.92 -10.55
CA VAL A 180 -8.62 9.01 -9.64
C VAL A 180 -8.94 7.72 -10.38
N GLN A 181 -8.65 6.59 -9.76
CA GLN A 181 -9.06 5.28 -10.27
C GLN A 181 -10.03 4.63 -9.29
N THR A 182 -10.99 3.89 -9.82
CA THR A 182 -12.05 3.24 -9.05
C THR A 182 -11.98 1.74 -9.26
N ARG A 183 -12.20 1.00 -8.18
CA ARG A 183 -12.38 -0.45 -8.18
C ARG A 183 -13.70 -0.78 -7.50
N VAL A 184 -14.52 -1.63 -8.11
CA VAL A 184 -15.77 -2.13 -7.51
C VAL A 184 -15.57 -3.59 -7.14
N LEU A 185 -15.71 -3.92 -5.86
CA LEU A 185 -15.57 -5.27 -5.32
C LEU A 185 -16.93 -5.86 -5.01
N LEU A 186 -17.18 -7.08 -5.48
CA LEU A 186 -18.39 -7.86 -5.21
C LEU A 186 -18.03 -9.13 -4.46
N THR A 187 -18.83 -9.51 -3.46
CA THR A 187 -18.68 -10.81 -2.79
C THR A 187 -20.03 -11.48 -2.56
N THR A 188 -20.04 -12.81 -2.52
CA THR A 188 -21.19 -13.61 -2.04
C THR A 188 -20.74 -14.85 -1.30
N ARG A 189 -21.40 -15.17 -0.18
CA ARG A 189 -21.23 -16.43 0.55
C ARG A 189 -22.26 -17.50 0.16
N ASP A 190 -23.31 -17.10 -0.55
CA ASP A 190 -24.36 -17.98 -1.04
C ASP A 190 -24.35 -17.97 -2.57
N PRO A 191 -24.03 -19.07 -3.25
CA PRO A 191 -24.04 -19.15 -4.71
C PRO A 191 -25.39 -18.79 -5.35
N LYS A 192 -26.48 -18.82 -4.59
CA LYS A 192 -27.83 -18.44 -5.04
C LYS A 192 -28.13 -16.94 -4.87
N ALA A 193 -27.30 -16.22 -4.12
CA ALA A 193 -27.42 -14.78 -3.92
C ALA A 193 -26.31 -14.04 -4.69
N ALA A 194 -26.68 -12.94 -5.35
CA ALA A 194 -25.72 -12.10 -6.07
C ALA A 194 -26.04 -10.63 -5.87
N ALA A 195 -25.04 -9.87 -5.39
CA ALA A 195 -25.10 -8.43 -5.44
C ALA A 195 -25.15 -7.94 -6.89
N SER A 196 -25.83 -6.81 -7.11
CA SER A 196 -25.81 -6.13 -8.40
C SER A 196 -25.57 -4.63 -8.22
N VAL A 197 -24.70 -4.07 -9.05
CA VAL A 197 -24.36 -2.65 -9.03
C VAL A 197 -24.90 -2.01 -10.29
N ARG A 198 -25.74 -0.98 -10.12
CA ARG A 198 -26.36 -0.22 -11.21
C ARG A 198 -25.57 1.02 -11.56
N ALA A 199 -25.00 1.70 -10.57
CA ALA A 199 -24.23 2.91 -10.77
C ALA A 199 -23.23 3.14 -9.65
N VAL A 200 -22.10 3.75 -10.00
CA VAL A 200 -21.19 4.40 -9.07
C VAL A 200 -21.00 5.83 -9.55
N ARG A 201 -21.34 6.80 -8.71
CA ARG A 201 -21.09 8.23 -8.97
C ARG A 201 -20.04 8.73 -8.01
N LEU A 202 -19.04 9.42 -8.54
CA LEU A 202 -17.98 10.03 -7.73
C LEU A 202 -18.10 11.55 -7.80
N THR A 203 -17.77 12.19 -6.67
CA THR A 203 -17.55 13.62 -6.58
C THR A 203 -16.15 13.87 -6.02
N ALA A 204 -15.33 14.65 -6.73
CA ALA A 204 -14.02 15.10 -6.28
C ALA A 204 -14.06 16.57 -5.89
N ASP A 205 -13.61 16.88 -4.69
CA ASP A 205 -13.48 18.24 -4.19
C ASP A 205 -12.24 18.39 -3.29
N THR A 206 -12.10 19.55 -2.68
CA THR A 206 -11.00 19.85 -1.76
C THR A 206 -11.49 19.86 -0.31
N ALA A 207 -10.62 19.39 0.58
CA ALA A 207 -10.80 19.47 2.02
C ALA A 207 -9.50 19.93 2.66
N THR A 208 -9.61 20.77 3.69
CA THR A 208 -8.47 21.14 4.51
C THR A 208 -7.97 19.90 5.26
N VAL A 209 -6.68 19.61 5.10
CA VAL A 209 -5.98 18.53 5.81
C VAL A 209 -4.80 19.12 6.57
N ALA A 210 -4.45 18.51 7.70
CA ALA A 210 -3.21 18.83 8.38
C ALA A 210 -2.02 18.57 7.45
N ALA A 211 -0.92 19.30 7.66
CA ALA A 211 0.29 19.10 6.89
C ALA A 211 0.73 17.62 7.00
N PRO A 212 0.91 16.93 5.86
CA PRO A 212 1.28 15.52 5.89
C PRO A 212 2.68 15.35 6.48
N ALA A 213 2.84 14.32 7.31
CA ALA A 213 4.17 13.88 7.71
C ALA A 213 5.00 13.48 6.48
N PRO A 214 6.33 13.60 6.54
CA PRO A 214 7.21 13.08 5.50
C PRO A 214 6.92 11.60 5.23
N ALA A 215 6.81 11.24 3.95
CA ALA A 215 6.68 9.84 3.55
C ALA A 215 7.95 9.09 3.97
N ALA A 216 7.79 8.02 4.74
CA ALA A 216 8.88 7.18 5.20
C ALA A 216 8.69 5.77 4.64
N VAL A 217 9.73 5.28 3.95
CA VAL A 217 9.76 3.89 3.50
C VAL A 217 9.68 2.98 4.72
N ARG A 218 8.71 2.08 4.72
CA ARG A 218 8.50 1.14 5.81
C ARG A 218 9.11 -0.21 5.50
N SER A 219 9.70 -0.83 6.51
CA SER A 219 10.28 -2.16 6.39
C SER A 219 10.07 -2.97 7.67
N TYR A 220 9.67 -4.24 7.51
CA TYR A 220 9.37 -5.14 8.60
C TYR A 220 9.85 -6.55 8.31
N ARG A 221 10.22 -7.28 9.37
CA ARG A 221 10.51 -8.71 9.30
C ARG A 221 9.21 -9.49 9.39
N VAL A 222 8.94 -10.30 8.38
CA VAL A 222 7.73 -11.14 8.30
C VAL A 222 8.08 -12.56 7.87
N PHE A 223 7.22 -13.51 8.24
CA PHE A 223 7.38 -14.89 7.78
C PHE A 223 6.80 -14.99 6.37
N ALA A 224 7.61 -15.50 5.44
CA ALA A 224 7.25 -15.72 4.05
C ALA A 224 6.98 -17.20 3.79
N THR A 225 5.88 -17.47 3.09
CA THR A 225 5.54 -18.78 2.57
C THR A 225 5.64 -18.81 1.05
N ARG A 226 5.92 -19.98 0.47
CA ARG A 226 5.77 -20.17 -0.98
C ARG A 226 4.27 -20.24 -1.32
N GLU A 227 3.85 -19.47 -2.31
CA GLU A 227 2.45 -19.46 -2.77
C GLU A 227 2.08 -20.79 -3.47
N GLY A 228 2.86 -21.21 -4.46
CA GLY A 228 2.72 -22.54 -5.08
C GLY A 228 1.44 -22.80 -5.89
N GLU A 229 0.70 -21.76 -6.28
CA GLU A 229 -0.58 -21.86 -6.98
C GLU A 229 -0.46 -21.73 -8.52
N VAL A 230 0.56 -22.33 -9.14
CA VAL A 230 0.72 -22.32 -10.60
C VAL A 230 -0.54 -22.84 -11.30
N GLY A 231 -1.00 -22.10 -12.32
CA GLY A 231 -2.28 -22.34 -13.02
C GLY A 231 -3.49 -21.69 -12.34
N GLY A 232 -3.36 -21.23 -11.10
CA GLY A 232 -4.32 -20.35 -10.44
C GLY A 232 -4.34 -18.96 -11.08
N VAL A 233 -5.24 -18.09 -10.59
CA VAL A 233 -5.31 -16.70 -11.06
C VAL A 233 -5.20 -15.76 -9.86
N THR A 234 -4.26 -14.84 -9.88
CA THR A 234 -4.01 -13.86 -8.81
C THR A 234 -5.18 -12.89 -8.63
N ALA A 235 -5.29 -12.16 -7.52
CA ALA A 235 -6.36 -11.20 -7.28
C ALA A 235 -6.48 -10.07 -8.32
N ASN A 236 -5.41 -9.75 -9.07
CA ASN A 236 -5.45 -8.77 -10.16
C ASN A 236 -5.71 -9.36 -11.56
N GLY A 237 -5.98 -10.66 -11.67
CA GLY A 237 -6.41 -11.27 -12.94
C GLY A 237 -5.34 -12.05 -13.71
N ARG A 238 -4.10 -12.12 -13.22
CA ARG A 238 -3.03 -12.87 -13.88
C ARG A 238 -3.18 -14.38 -13.66
N THR A 239 -3.16 -15.19 -14.72
CA THR A 239 -2.93 -16.63 -14.56
C THR A 239 -1.48 -16.89 -14.19
N ILE A 240 -1.26 -17.50 -13.02
CA ILE A 240 0.05 -17.76 -12.43
C ILE A 240 0.80 -18.75 -13.32
N ARG A 241 1.97 -18.32 -13.81
CA ARG A 241 2.87 -19.14 -14.62
C ARG A 241 3.96 -19.75 -13.74
N PRO A 242 4.56 -20.89 -14.16
CA PRO A 242 5.77 -21.39 -13.51
C PRO A 242 6.85 -20.31 -13.46
N ARG A 243 7.54 -20.18 -12.33
CA ARG A 243 8.60 -19.19 -12.11
C ARG A 243 8.16 -17.73 -12.24
N ASP A 244 6.88 -17.42 -12.04
CA ASP A 244 6.43 -16.03 -11.96
C ASP A 244 7.08 -15.30 -10.77
N HIS A 245 7.33 -13.99 -10.94
CA HIS A 245 7.98 -13.14 -9.96
C HIS A 245 7.01 -12.06 -9.46
N PHE A 246 6.24 -12.38 -8.42
CA PHE A 246 5.36 -11.46 -7.70
C PHE A 246 5.24 -11.88 -6.23
N VAL A 247 4.47 -11.12 -5.44
CA VAL A 247 4.08 -11.48 -4.08
C VAL A 247 2.59 -11.32 -3.84
N ALA A 248 2.08 -12.01 -2.82
CA ALA A 248 0.78 -11.72 -2.22
C ALA A 248 0.96 -11.00 -0.88
N LEU A 249 0.15 -9.97 -0.63
CA LEU A 249 0.07 -9.30 0.68
C LEU A 249 -1.33 -9.42 1.27
N PRO A 250 -1.49 -9.48 2.61
CA PRO A 250 -2.77 -9.77 3.24
C PRO A 250 -3.72 -8.56 3.25
N SER A 251 -3.60 -7.66 2.28
CA SER A 251 -4.49 -6.52 2.07
C SER A 251 -4.63 -6.15 0.60
N ARG A 252 -5.85 -5.78 0.20
CA ARG A 252 -6.15 -5.21 -1.12
C ARG A 252 -5.64 -3.79 -1.34
N ARG A 253 -5.18 -3.12 -0.28
CA ARG A 253 -4.74 -1.71 -0.34
C ARG A 253 -3.51 -1.48 -1.19
N GLY A 254 -2.60 -2.46 -1.21
CA GLY A 254 -1.40 -2.48 -2.02
C GLY A 254 -1.48 -3.44 -3.22
N LEU A 255 -2.67 -3.75 -3.73
CA LEU A 255 -2.81 -4.63 -4.90
C LEU A 255 -2.64 -3.84 -6.21
N SER A 256 -1.63 -4.22 -7.00
CA SER A 256 -1.34 -3.59 -8.29
C SER A 256 -2.29 -4.11 -9.39
N PRO A 257 -2.72 -3.26 -10.32
CA PRO A 257 -3.28 -3.74 -11.59
C PRO A 257 -2.36 -4.73 -12.30
N LEU A 258 -2.95 -5.55 -13.16
CA LEU A 258 -2.28 -6.47 -14.06
C LEU A 258 -1.18 -5.74 -14.85
N ASP A 259 -0.04 -6.40 -14.99
CA ASP A 259 1.13 -5.89 -15.71
C ASP A 259 1.59 -4.50 -15.23
N SER A 260 1.46 -4.25 -13.93
CA SER A 260 1.99 -3.06 -13.26
C SER A 260 2.67 -3.42 -11.93
N GLY A 261 3.56 -2.55 -11.46
CA GLY A 261 4.18 -2.63 -10.13
C GLY A 261 3.93 -1.37 -9.31
N ASP A 262 2.77 -0.73 -9.51
CA ASP A 262 2.30 0.45 -8.75
C ASP A 262 2.55 0.28 -7.24
N TYR A 263 2.37 -0.96 -6.75
CA TYR A 263 2.82 -1.41 -5.45
C TYR A 263 3.86 -2.52 -5.65
N THR A 264 5.12 -2.16 -5.40
CA THR A 264 6.26 -3.08 -5.40
C THR A 264 6.81 -3.20 -3.99
N VAL A 265 7.16 -4.41 -3.59
CA VAL A 265 7.95 -4.67 -2.38
C VAL A 265 9.40 -4.97 -2.76
N ARG A 266 10.33 -4.66 -1.85
CA ARG A 266 11.66 -5.28 -1.85
C ARG A 266 11.69 -6.32 -0.73
N VAL A 267 11.82 -7.59 -1.09
CA VAL A 267 11.96 -8.70 -0.15
C VAL A 267 13.44 -9.04 -0.05
N CYS A 268 13.98 -9.21 1.14
CA CYS A 268 15.34 -9.65 1.36
C CYS A 268 15.37 -10.84 2.32
N THR A 269 16.28 -11.78 2.05
CA THR A 269 16.78 -12.70 3.08
C THR A 269 17.23 -11.90 4.31
N THR A 270 17.08 -12.44 5.52
CA THR A 270 17.43 -11.75 6.77
C THR A 270 18.92 -11.47 6.93
N SER A 271 19.77 -12.19 6.20
CA SER A 271 21.20 -11.91 6.04
C SER A 271 21.47 -10.72 5.13
N GLY A 272 20.48 -10.26 4.35
CA GLY A 272 20.63 -9.26 3.31
C GLY A 272 21.43 -9.74 2.08
N SER A 273 21.80 -11.02 2.00
CA SER A 273 22.65 -11.54 0.93
C SER A 273 21.96 -11.56 -0.43
N ARG A 274 20.63 -11.72 -0.41
CA ARG A 274 19.75 -11.80 -1.58
C ARG A 274 18.50 -10.97 -1.35
N CYS A 275 18.12 -10.20 -2.35
CA CYS A 275 16.89 -9.41 -2.36
C CYS A 275 16.19 -9.50 -3.70
N GLU A 276 14.87 -9.36 -3.70
CA GLU A 276 14.08 -9.20 -4.92
C GLU A 276 13.10 -8.03 -4.82
N TYR A 277 12.98 -7.28 -5.91
CA TYR A 277 11.90 -6.32 -6.11
C TYR A 277 10.79 -7.01 -6.89
N ALA A 278 9.61 -7.16 -6.28
CA ALA A 278 8.50 -7.89 -6.85
C ALA A 278 7.20 -7.09 -6.73
N PRO A 279 6.37 -7.03 -7.79
CA PRO A 279 5.07 -6.39 -7.72
C PRO A 279 4.12 -7.21 -6.85
N VAL A 280 3.17 -6.52 -6.21
CA VAL A 280 2.10 -7.15 -5.44
C VAL A 280 0.93 -7.43 -6.38
N TRP A 281 0.73 -8.70 -6.75
CA TRP A 281 -0.29 -9.13 -7.71
C TRP A 281 -1.40 -9.98 -7.10
N ASP A 282 -1.20 -10.50 -5.90
CA ASP A 282 -2.21 -11.28 -5.21
C ASP A 282 -2.48 -10.79 -3.78
N VAL A 283 -3.53 -11.35 -3.16
CA VAL A 283 -4.03 -10.97 -1.83
C VAL A 283 -4.07 -12.20 -0.93
N GLY A 284 -3.37 -12.11 0.19
CA GLY A 284 -3.11 -13.21 1.12
C GLY A 284 -1.70 -13.04 1.71
N PRO A 285 -1.30 -13.82 2.72
CA PRO A 285 -1.95 -15.01 3.29
C PRO A 285 -2.94 -14.69 4.43
N TRP A 286 -3.86 -15.62 4.72
CA TRP A 286 -4.82 -15.63 5.85
C TRP A 286 -5.86 -14.50 5.92
N ASN A 287 -5.49 -13.28 5.55
CA ASN A 287 -6.31 -12.08 5.62
C ASN A 287 -6.30 -11.34 4.28
N THR A 288 -7.25 -10.41 4.13
CA THR A 288 -7.38 -9.54 2.93
C THR A 288 -7.55 -8.07 3.28
N ARG A 289 -7.52 -7.75 4.59
CA ARG A 289 -7.69 -6.42 5.18
C ARG A 289 -6.65 -6.16 6.27
N ASP A 290 -5.50 -6.83 6.20
CA ASP A 290 -4.39 -6.70 7.13
C ASP A 290 -3.21 -5.97 6.47
N ASP A 291 -3.33 -4.65 6.35
CA ASP A 291 -2.26 -3.76 5.90
C ASP A 291 -1.31 -3.44 7.06
N TYR A 292 -0.71 -4.45 7.68
CA TYR A 292 0.10 -4.32 8.91
C TYR A 292 1.28 -3.34 8.80
N TRP A 293 1.71 -2.98 7.59
CA TRP A 293 2.69 -1.92 7.38
C TRP A 293 2.13 -0.53 7.72
N ASN A 294 0.82 -0.35 7.83
CA ASN A 294 0.16 0.89 8.20
C ASN A 294 0.10 1.11 9.73
N PRO A 295 0.30 2.36 10.20
CA PRO A 295 0.11 2.68 11.60
C PRO A 295 -1.34 2.48 12.00
N ALA A 296 -1.61 2.30 13.30
CA ALA A 296 -2.94 2.07 13.86
C ALA A 296 -4.01 3.09 13.39
N SER A 297 -3.62 4.35 13.18
CA SER A 297 -4.52 5.41 12.70
C SER A 297 -5.04 5.19 11.28
N VAL A 298 -4.35 4.37 10.48
CA VAL A 298 -4.64 4.12 9.06
C VAL A 298 -5.02 2.67 8.78
N ARG A 299 -4.42 1.71 9.50
CA ARG A 299 -4.61 0.26 9.31
C ARG A 299 -6.08 -0.09 9.21
N GLU A 300 -6.45 -0.96 8.28
CA GLU A 300 -7.82 -1.32 7.96
C GLU A 300 -8.47 -2.11 9.10
N ASN A 301 -7.87 -3.24 9.48
CA ASN A 301 -8.24 -4.03 10.65
C ASN A 301 -7.12 -4.07 11.70
N TRP A 302 -7.36 -4.71 12.85
CA TRP A 302 -6.32 -5.07 13.84
C TRP A 302 -5.47 -3.88 14.30
N LYS A 303 -6.12 -2.74 14.52
CA LYS A 303 -5.49 -1.45 14.83
C LYS A 303 -4.77 -1.43 16.17
N ASP A 304 -5.09 -2.35 17.05
CA ASP A 304 -4.49 -2.56 18.37
C ASP A 304 -3.18 -3.37 18.30
N LEU A 305 -2.92 -4.08 17.20
CA LEU A 305 -1.64 -4.75 17.00
C LEU A 305 -0.52 -3.73 16.66
N PRO A 306 0.71 -3.95 17.15
CA PRO A 306 1.86 -3.13 16.77
C PRO A 306 2.02 -3.04 15.25
N GLN A 307 2.39 -1.85 14.77
CA GLN A 307 2.73 -1.66 13.36
C GLN A 307 3.85 -2.62 12.96
N GLY A 308 3.71 -3.25 11.79
CA GLY A 308 4.65 -4.25 11.29
C GLY A 308 4.36 -5.68 11.73
N ARG A 309 3.37 -5.90 12.61
CA ARG A 309 2.95 -7.24 13.03
C ARG A 309 1.76 -7.72 12.18
N PRO A 310 1.93 -8.71 11.29
CA PRO A 310 0.80 -9.39 10.64
C PRO A 310 -0.11 -10.00 11.69
N GLU A 311 -1.41 -9.99 11.44
CA GLU A 311 -2.37 -10.59 12.35
C GLU A 311 -2.19 -12.11 12.43
N ALA A 312 -1.93 -12.78 11.31
CA ALA A 312 -1.68 -14.22 11.29
C ALA A 312 -0.47 -14.60 12.18
N GLN A 313 0.57 -13.76 12.21
CA GLN A 313 1.67 -13.94 13.15
C GLN A 313 1.20 -13.85 14.60
N ALA A 314 0.38 -12.84 14.93
CA ALA A 314 -0.13 -12.65 16.28
C ALA A 314 -1.07 -13.80 16.71
N ALA A 315 -1.94 -14.26 15.81
CA ALA A 315 -2.85 -15.37 16.01
C ALA A 315 -2.07 -16.67 16.27
N TYR A 316 -1.11 -16.99 15.41
CA TYR A 316 -0.29 -18.20 15.51
C TYR A 316 0.57 -18.24 16.78
N GLN A 317 1.22 -17.12 17.14
CA GLN A 317 2.20 -17.10 18.23
C GLN A 317 1.58 -16.83 19.60
N TYR A 318 0.49 -16.06 19.65
CA TYR A 318 -0.06 -15.52 20.91
C TYR A 318 -1.57 -15.76 21.06
N GLY A 319 -2.20 -16.51 20.15
CA GLY A 319 -3.65 -16.76 20.22
C GLY A 319 -4.51 -15.51 20.01
N TYR A 320 -3.96 -14.44 19.41
CA TYR A 320 -4.73 -13.24 19.05
C TYR A 320 -5.96 -13.63 18.21
N ASN A 321 -7.09 -12.94 18.41
CA ASN A 321 -8.37 -13.27 17.80
C ASN A 321 -8.77 -14.75 17.98
N GLY A 322 -8.40 -15.36 19.12
CA GLY A 322 -8.65 -16.77 19.41
C GLY A 322 -7.82 -17.73 18.55
N GLY A 323 -6.67 -17.29 18.04
CA GLY A 323 -5.82 -18.04 17.11
C GLY A 323 -6.40 -18.12 15.69
N ARG A 324 -7.28 -17.19 15.33
CA ARG A 324 -8.03 -17.23 14.07
C ARG A 324 -7.81 -16.01 13.21
N ASP A 325 -7.90 -16.18 11.89
CA ASP A 325 -7.85 -15.06 10.94
C ASP A 325 -9.17 -14.27 10.87
N GLN A 326 -9.23 -13.25 10.00
CA GLN A 326 -10.41 -12.41 9.78
C GLN A 326 -11.68 -13.17 9.36
N PHE A 327 -11.55 -14.45 8.99
CA PHE A 327 -12.65 -15.28 8.51
C PHE A 327 -12.98 -16.42 9.49
N GLY A 328 -12.33 -16.45 10.67
CA GLY A 328 -12.60 -17.37 11.75
C GLY A 328 -11.91 -18.72 11.65
N ARG A 329 -10.93 -18.89 10.75
CA ARG A 329 -10.19 -20.15 10.61
C ARG A 329 -8.99 -20.17 11.53
N THR A 330 -8.61 -21.35 12.00
CA THR A 330 -7.38 -21.50 12.78
C THR A 330 -6.17 -21.16 11.92
N VAL A 331 -5.35 -20.23 12.37
CA VAL A 331 -4.10 -19.85 11.70
C VAL A 331 -3.04 -20.92 11.98
N LEU A 332 -2.50 -21.50 10.91
CA LEU A 332 -1.56 -22.65 11.01
C LEU A 332 -0.10 -22.27 10.82
N ASN A 333 0.19 -21.04 10.41
CA ASN A 333 1.54 -20.50 10.31
C ASN A 333 1.50 -18.96 10.45
N PRO A 334 2.64 -18.32 10.78
CA PRO A 334 2.66 -16.88 11.04
C PRO A 334 2.85 -16.04 9.77
N ALA A 335 2.50 -16.56 8.58
CA ALA A 335 2.85 -15.91 7.32
C ALA A 335 2.23 -14.51 7.19
N GLY A 336 3.06 -13.56 6.75
CA GLY A 336 2.67 -12.17 6.46
C GLY A 336 2.84 -11.77 5.00
N ILE A 337 3.33 -12.68 4.16
CA ILE A 337 3.56 -12.52 2.72
C ILE A 337 3.65 -13.90 2.07
N ASP A 338 3.06 -14.07 0.90
CA ASP A 338 3.32 -15.24 0.04
C ASP A 338 4.20 -14.82 -1.14
N LEU A 339 5.12 -15.71 -1.53
CA LEU A 339 6.06 -15.49 -2.62
C LEU A 339 5.76 -16.45 -3.76
N ALA A 340 5.59 -15.90 -4.96
CA ALA A 340 5.49 -16.70 -6.18
C ALA A 340 6.78 -17.52 -6.41
N ASP A 341 6.67 -18.57 -7.22
CA ASP A 341 7.75 -19.55 -7.44
C ASP A 341 9.08 -18.93 -7.87
N GLY A 342 9.05 -17.96 -8.78
CA GLY A 342 10.25 -17.25 -9.23
C GLY A 342 10.81 -16.36 -8.12
N THR A 343 9.93 -15.68 -7.37
CA THR A 343 10.36 -14.85 -6.23
C THR A 343 11.06 -15.69 -5.16
N PHE A 344 10.48 -16.84 -4.84
CA PHE A 344 10.96 -17.75 -3.81
C PHE A 344 12.27 -18.44 -4.21
N TRP A 345 12.29 -19.15 -5.35
CA TRP A 345 13.45 -19.96 -5.76
C TRP A 345 14.51 -19.15 -6.49
N ASP A 346 14.13 -18.24 -7.38
CA ASP A 346 15.09 -17.62 -8.31
C ASP A 346 15.63 -16.30 -7.81
N GLY A 347 14.86 -15.48 -7.09
CA GLY A 347 15.37 -14.19 -6.58
C GLY A 347 15.82 -14.19 -5.14
N LEU A 348 15.25 -15.04 -4.28
CA LEU A 348 15.72 -15.18 -2.90
C LEU A 348 16.58 -16.44 -2.67
N LEU A 349 16.48 -17.45 -3.53
CA LEU A 349 17.12 -18.76 -3.34
C LEU A 349 16.68 -19.45 -2.05
N LEU A 350 15.41 -19.29 -1.67
CA LEU A 350 14.85 -19.98 -0.51
C LEU A 350 14.65 -21.46 -0.84
N THR A 351 14.92 -22.31 0.16
CA THR A 351 14.69 -23.76 0.09
C THR A 351 13.52 -24.21 0.96
N ASP A 352 13.09 -23.37 1.90
CA ASP A 352 11.91 -23.54 2.75
C ASP A 352 11.35 -22.16 3.13
N ASN A 353 10.15 -22.13 3.71
CA ASN A 353 9.54 -20.95 4.28
C ASN A 353 10.48 -20.30 5.30
N ALA A 354 10.57 -18.98 5.29
CA ALA A 354 11.59 -18.26 6.03
C ALA A 354 11.11 -16.90 6.51
N TRP A 355 11.74 -16.41 7.57
CA TRP A 355 11.68 -14.98 7.87
C TRP A 355 12.42 -14.21 6.79
N VAL A 356 11.85 -13.09 6.36
CA VAL A 356 12.40 -12.16 5.38
C VAL A 356 12.17 -10.73 5.84
N ASP A 357 13.03 -9.81 5.39
CA ASP A 357 12.85 -8.38 5.59
C ASP A 357 12.18 -7.79 4.36
N VAL A 358 10.98 -7.23 4.52
CA VAL A 358 10.16 -6.70 3.42
C VAL A 358 10.10 -5.19 3.54
N THR A 359 10.33 -4.49 2.43
CA THR A 359 10.20 -3.03 2.32
C THR A 359 9.05 -2.69 1.37
N TYR A 360 8.12 -1.84 1.81
CA TYR A 360 6.90 -1.47 1.09
C TYR A 360 7.12 -0.16 0.32
N LEU A 361 7.51 -0.23 -0.95
CA LEU A 361 8.19 0.89 -1.63
C LEU A 361 7.28 2.09 -1.93
N TRP A 362 5.96 1.88 -2.03
CA TRP A 362 4.98 2.95 -2.20
C TRP A 362 4.82 3.85 -0.98
N THR A 363 5.26 3.40 0.20
CA THR A 363 5.21 4.19 1.44
C THR A 363 6.28 5.30 1.48
N GLY A 364 7.29 5.20 0.61
CA GLY A 364 8.32 6.22 0.44
C GLY A 364 8.03 7.22 -0.68
N SER A 365 9.00 8.10 -0.90
CA SER A 365 9.02 9.09 -1.98
C SER A 365 10.32 9.01 -2.78
N GLY A 366 10.42 9.84 -3.82
CA GLY A 366 11.62 9.98 -4.64
C GLY A 366 11.53 9.26 -6.00
N PRO A 367 12.59 9.38 -6.82
CA PRO A 367 12.60 8.83 -8.16
C PRO A 367 12.52 7.30 -8.17
N ARG A 368 11.71 6.75 -9.08
CA ARG A 368 11.58 5.31 -9.29
C ARG A 368 11.71 4.98 -10.77
N GLY A 369 12.32 3.83 -11.06
CA GLY A 369 12.39 3.25 -12.39
C GLY A 369 11.47 2.04 -12.49
N VAL A 370 10.73 1.93 -13.58
CA VAL A 370 9.93 0.73 -13.88
C VAL A 370 10.81 -0.26 -14.63
N VAL A 371 10.99 -1.46 -14.10
CA VAL A 371 11.68 -2.55 -14.81
C VAL A 371 10.75 -3.07 -15.90
N GLY A 372 11.06 -2.78 -17.16
CA GLY A 372 10.17 -3.15 -18.26
C GLY A 372 10.41 -4.54 -18.83
N SER A 373 11.57 -5.13 -18.55
CA SER A 373 11.95 -6.48 -18.99
C SER A 373 12.79 -7.12 -17.90
N GLY A 374 12.27 -8.21 -17.34
CA GLY A 374 12.89 -8.93 -16.22
C GLY A 374 12.62 -10.44 -16.25
N PRO A 375 13.02 -11.16 -15.20
CA PRO A 375 13.67 -10.62 -14.00
C PRO A 375 15.07 -10.04 -14.31
N LEU A 376 15.31 -8.80 -13.89
CA LEU A 376 16.54 -8.06 -14.12
C LEU A 376 17.55 -8.31 -12.99
N ASN A 377 18.79 -8.64 -13.35
CA ASN A 377 19.87 -8.80 -12.38
C ASN A 377 20.19 -7.49 -11.64
N ILE A 378 20.18 -7.57 -10.31
CA ILE A 378 20.64 -6.49 -9.41
C ILE A 378 22.08 -6.76 -9.04
N ARG A 379 22.97 -5.80 -9.25
CA ARG A 379 24.42 -5.99 -9.16
C ARG A 379 25.07 -5.16 -8.07
N THR A 380 26.22 -5.61 -7.58
CA THR A 380 27.02 -4.85 -6.60
C THR A 380 27.75 -3.66 -7.20
N GLY A 381 27.82 -3.54 -8.53
CA GLY A 381 28.46 -2.42 -9.22
C GLY A 381 27.95 -2.26 -10.66
N PRO A 382 28.41 -1.21 -11.36
CA PRO A 382 27.87 -0.77 -12.64
C PRO A 382 28.44 -1.54 -13.84
N GLY A 383 28.29 -2.87 -13.84
CA GLY A 383 28.76 -3.76 -14.91
C GLY A 383 28.29 -5.19 -14.74
N THR A 384 28.23 -5.97 -15.82
CA THR A 384 27.78 -7.36 -15.82
C THR A 384 28.78 -8.34 -15.22
N SER A 385 30.03 -7.93 -15.02
CA SER A 385 31.04 -8.69 -14.27
C SER A 385 30.85 -8.60 -12.75
N TYR A 386 30.10 -7.61 -12.25
CA TYR A 386 29.83 -7.47 -10.82
C TYR A 386 28.83 -8.55 -10.35
N PRO A 387 29.08 -9.16 -9.18
CA PRO A 387 28.18 -10.15 -8.60
C PRO A 387 26.72 -9.71 -8.53
N THR A 388 25.82 -10.64 -8.81
CA THR A 388 24.39 -10.46 -8.60
C THR A 388 24.06 -10.56 -7.11
N ARG A 389 23.20 -9.65 -6.62
CA ARG A 389 22.66 -9.60 -5.24
C ARG A 389 21.16 -9.84 -5.18
N GLY A 390 20.52 -10.09 -6.32
CA GLY A 390 19.09 -10.06 -6.38
C GLY A 390 18.52 -10.01 -7.78
N LEU A 391 17.20 -9.99 -7.84
CA LEU A 391 16.43 -9.79 -9.07
C LEU A 391 15.47 -8.61 -8.90
N ALA A 392 15.06 -8.00 -10.00
CA ALA A 392 13.91 -7.12 -10.04
C ALA A 392 12.95 -7.65 -11.10
N ALA A 393 11.74 -8.02 -10.69
CA ALA A 393 10.73 -8.57 -11.57
C ALA A 393 10.33 -7.57 -12.66
N THR A 394 9.79 -8.09 -13.77
CA THR A 394 9.10 -7.24 -14.75
C THR A 394 7.97 -6.47 -14.07
N HIS A 395 7.81 -5.20 -14.44
CA HIS A 395 6.92 -4.20 -13.85
C HIS A 395 7.31 -3.69 -12.46
N ALA A 396 8.34 -4.24 -11.81
CA ALA A 396 8.74 -3.76 -10.49
C ALA A 396 9.25 -2.32 -10.53
N ASP A 397 8.78 -1.53 -9.57
CA ASP A 397 9.19 -0.15 -9.35
C ASP A 397 10.38 -0.09 -8.40
N VAL A 398 11.58 0.16 -8.94
CA VAL A 398 12.82 0.22 -8.17
C VAL A 398 13.16 1.67 -7.78
N PRO A 399 13.44 1.97 -6.49
CA PRO A 399 13.81 3.31 -6.06
C PRO A 399 15.22 3.65 -6.53
N ILE A 400 15.37 4.73 -7.28
CA ILE A 400 16.65 5.17 -7.84
C ILE A 400 17.16 6.34 -7.00
N GLN A 401 18.36 6.19 -6.44
CA GLN A 401 19.03 7.27 -5.71
C GLN A 401 19.73 8.23 -6.67
N CYS A 402 20.53 7.69 -7.58
CA CYS A 402 21.30 8.43 -8.57
C CYS A 402 21.73 7.48 -9.69
N TYR A 403 22.48 7.97 -10.68
CA TYR A 403 23.06 7.10 -11.71
C TYR A 403 24.57 7.33 -11.86
N VAL A 404 25.27 6.28 -12.30
CA VAL A 404 26.70 6.34 -12.65
C VAL A 404 26.90 5.88 -14.10
N LYS A 405 28.06 6.20 -14.68
CA LYS A 405 28.52 5.58 -15.92
C LYS A 405 29.27 4.29 -15.59
N GLY A 406 29.01 3.23 -16.37
CA GLY A 406 29.63 1.92 -16.22
C GLY A 406 29.75 1.22 -17.57
N GLN A 407 29.64 -0.11 -17.56
CA GLN A 407 29.66 -0.89 -18.80
C GLN A 407 28.49 -0.50 -19.73
N THR A 408 28.75 -0.38 -21.03
CA THR A 408 27.69 -0.24 -22.04
C THR A 408 26.91 -1.54 -22.18
N VAL A 409 25.59 -1.46 -22.01
CA VAL A 409 24.66 -2.60 -22.13
C VAL A 409 23.63 -2.28 -23.20
N ALA A 410 23.42 -3.20 -24.13
CA ALA A 410 22.28 -3.21 -25.04
C ALA A 410 21.13 -4.00 -24.38
N GLY A 411 20.07 -3.31 -23.98
CA GLY A 411 18.89 -3.90 -23.36
C GLY A 411 17.62 -3.60 -24.14
N THR A 412 16.49 -4.12 -23.65
CA THR A 412 15.19 -4.08 -24.36
C THR A 412 14.75 -2.67 -24.76
N TYR A 413 15.08 -1.64 -23.98
CA TYR A 413 14.59 -0.28 -24.22
C TYR A 413 15.62 0.68 -24.81
N ARG A 414 16.91 0.34 -24.73
CA ARG A 414 18.02 1.20 -25.17
C ARG A 414 19.37 0.50 -25.04
N THR A 415 20.36 1.01 -25.77
CA THR A 415 21.78 0.78 -25.50
C THR A 415 22.32 1.97 -24.69
N THR A 416 22.94 1.71 -23.54
CA THR A 416 23.44 2.78 -22.66
C THR A 416 24.55 2.31 -21.73
N ASN A 417 25.42 3.23 -21.31
CA ASN A 417 26.40 3.03 -20.24
C ASN A 417 25.91 3.53 -18.88
N ARG A 418 24.64 3.95 -18.78
CA ARG A 418 24.04 4.42 -17.54
C ARG A 418 23.61 3.24 -16.66
N TRP A 419 24.06 3.25 -15.42
CA TRP A 419 23.65 2.32 -14.37
C TRP A 419 22.95 3.10 -13.26
N ASN A 420 21.72 2.71 -12.95
CA ASN A 420 20.97 3.31 -11.86
C ASN A 420 21.42 2.70 -10.53
N ARG A 421 21.92 3.53 -9.62
CA ARG A 421 22.19 3.14 -8.24
C ARG A 421 20.87 3.19 -7.47
N LEU A 422 20.42 2.04 -7.01
CA LEU A 422 19.21 1.89 -6.21
C LEU A 422 19.43 2.44 -4.79
N ALA A 423 18.35 2.79 -4.10
CA ALA A 423 18.43 3.27 -2.71
C ALA A 423 19.11 2.28 -1.74
N GLY A 424 19.10 0.97 -2.06
CA GLY A 424 19.83 -0.05 -1.30
C GLY A 424 21.35 -0.06 -1.54
N GLY A 425 21.87 0.74 -2.48
CA GLY A 425 23.28 0.81 -2.87
C GLY A 425 23.69 -0.17 -3.97
N GLN A 426 22.77 -1.00 -4.47
CA GLN A 426 22.98 -1.90 -5.60
C GLN A 426 22.68 -1.19 -6.93
N TYR A 427 22.95 -1.86 -8.05
CA TYR A 427 22.87 -1.27 -9.39
C TYR A 427 22.04 -2.11 -10.34
N VAL A 428 21.28 -1.44 -11.20
CA VAL A 428 20.62 -2.05 -12.37
C VAL A 428 20.98 -1.25 -13.61
N SER A 429 21.10 -1.92 -14.76
CA SER A 429 21.35 -1.22 -16.02
C SER A 429 20.11 -0.45 -16.44
N HIS A 430 20.29 0.82 -16.83
CA HIS A 430 19.19 1.64 -17.33
C HIS A 430 18.65 1.13 -18.68
N ALA A 431 19.38 0.23 -19.34
CA ALA A 431 19.00 -0.41 -20.60
C ALA A 431 17.66 -1.19 -20.54
N TYR A 432 17.25 -1.61 -19.34
CA TYR A 432 16.03 -2.39 -19.09
C TYR A 432 14.94 -1.62 -18.34
N VAL A 433 15.17 -0.33 -18.05
CA VAL A 433 14.18 0.53 -17.38
C VAL A 433 13.32 1.21 -18.43
N SER A 434 12.01 0.93 -18.41
CA SER A 434 11.06 1.45 -19.41
C SER A 434 10.72 2.92 -19.16
N ALA A 435 10.51 3.28 -17.90
CA ALA A 435 10.11 4.62 -17.48
C ALA A 435 10.78 5.01 -16.15
N VAL A 436 10.87 6.33 -15.91
CA VAL A 436 11.28 6.91 -14.62
C VAL A 436 10.27 7.98 -14.23
N TYR A 437 9.84 7.98 -12.97
CA TYR A 437 8.90 8.96 -12.41
C TYR A 437 9.28 9.31 -10.97
N GLY A 438 8.56 10.23 -10.32
CA GLY A 438 8.81 10.58 -8.91
C GLY A 438 9.94 11.58 -8.67
N GLY A 439 10.43 12.22 -9.72
CA GLY A 439 11.46 13.26 -9.67
C GLY A 439 12.59 13.05 -10.67
N THR A 440 13.59 13.92 -10.63
CA THR A 440 14.78 13.83 -11.48
C THR A 440 15.79 12.87 -10.86
N VAL A 441 16.43 12.04 -11.70
CA VAL A 441 17.55 11.21 -11.29
C VAL A 441 18.86 11.87 -11.72
N SER A 442 19.63 12.34 -10.74
CA SER A 442 20.93 13.00 -10.94
C SER A 442 22.09 11.99 -11.01
N PRO A 443 23.26 12.39 -11.55
CA PRO A 443 24.50 11.65 -11.36
C PRO A 443 24.83 11.44 -9.89
N CYS A 444 25.45 10.32 -9.56
CA CYS A 444 26.34 10.22 -8.41
C CYS A 444 27.72 10.80 -8.83
#